data_AF-A0A834LD94-F1
#
_entry.id   AF-A0A834LD94-F1
#
_cell.length_a   1.000
_cell.length_b   1.000
_cell.length_c   1.000
_cell.angle_alpha   90.00
_cell.angle_beta   90.00
_cell.angle_gamma   90.00
#
_symmetry.space_group_name_H-M   'P 1'
#
loop_
_entity.id
_entity.type
_entity.pdbx_description
1 polymer ?
#
loop_
_entity_poly.entity_id
_entity_poly.type
_entity_poly.pdbx_seq_one_letter_code
_entity_poly.pdbx_strand_id
1 'polypeptide(L)'
;MWSLGCMFAGMIFRKDHFFYGHDNHDQLVKIAKDNALKTIVRDLEMLFDVLGTDELNAYLNKYHLELDPQLDALVGRHGRKPWSKFIHADNQHIVSPEAIDFLDKLLRYDHQDRLTAKEAMAHPYFSQVRAAENSRMRTQ
;
A
#
# COMPACT_ATOMS: atom_id res chain seq x y z
N MET A 1 2.19 6.89 7.17
CA MET A 1 1.04 5.96 7.13
C MET A 1 1.07 5.07 5.89
N TRP A 2 1.24 5.64 4.68
CA TRP A 2 1.50 4.84 3.47
C TRP A 2 2.66 3.85 3.62
N SER A 3 3.85 4.34 4.00
CA SER A 3 5.04 3.49 4.17
C SER A 3 4.83 2.37 5.20
N LEU A 4 4.06 2.65 6.27
CA LEU A 4 3.65 1.64 7.24
C LEU A 4 2.74 0.59 6.59
N GLY A 5 1.80 1.00 5.74
CA GLY A 5 0.96 0.09 4.94
C GLY A 5 1.80 -0.80 4.03
N CYS A 6 2.82 -0.25 3.34
CA CYS A 6 3.73 -1.02 2.50
C CYS A 6 4.49 -2.10 3.31
N MET A 7 5.04 -1.72 4.46
CA MET A 7 5.71 -2.66 5.36
C MET A 7 4.74 -3.72 5.88
N PHE A 8 3.55 -3.30 6.31
CA PHE A 8 2.53 -4.18 6.84
C PHE A 8 2.06 -5.21 5.81
N ALA A 9 1.80 -4.78 4.56
CA ALA A 9 1.48 -5.68 3.46
C ALA A 9 2.61 -6.69 3.20
N GLY A 10 3.87 -6.26 3.24
CA GLY A 10 5.01 -7.17 3.09
C GLY A 10 5.06 -8.25 4.17
N MET A 11 4.76 -7.88 5.42
CA MET A 11 4.68 -8.82 6.54
C MET A 11 3.52 -9.81 6.38
N ILE A 12 2.29 -9.32 6.15
CA ILE A 12 1.11 -10.20 6.14
C ILE A 12 1.02 -11.07 4.88
N PHE A 13 1.54 -10.61 3.74
CA PHE A 13 1.55 -11.39 2.51
C PHE A 13 2.85 -12.18 2.30
N ARG A 14 3.82 -12.09 3.24
CA ARG A 14 5.15 -12.70 3.15
C ARG A 14 5.89 -12.37 1.85
N LYS A 15 5.85 -11.09 1.46
CA LYS A 15 6.65 -10.55 0.35
C LYS A 15 7.65 -9.54 0.91
N ASP A 16 8.95 -9.76 0.68
CA ASP A 16 10.02 -8.89 1.17
C ASP A 16 9.88 -7.41 0.74
N HIS A 17 9.13 -7.17 -0.34
CA HIS A 17 8.84 -5.86 -0.93
C HIS A 17 7.42 -5.91 -1.50
N PHE A 18 6.42 -5.44 -0.74
CA PHE A 18 5.06 -5.44 -1.28
C PHE A 18 4.89 -4.41 -2.40
N PHE A 19 5.56 -3.26 -2.26
CA PHE A 19 5.79 -2.33 -3.35
C PHE A 19 7.30 -2.13 -3.46
N TYR A 20 7.87 -2.43 -4.62
CA TYR A 20 9.23 -2.04 -4.94
C TYR A 20 9.22 -0.56 -5.30
N GLY A 21 9.88 0.26 -4.49
CA GLY A 21 10.00 1.70 -4.74
C GLY A 21 11.41 2.14 -4.42
N HIS A 22 12.24 2.33 -5.44
CA HIS A 22 13.51 3.04 -5.30
C HIS A 22 13.21 4.55 -5.31
N ASP A 23 12.96 5.12 -4.13
CA ASP A 23 13.23 6.52 -3.74
C ASP A 23 12.76 7.69 -4.66
N ASN A 24 12.71 8.89 -4.08
CA ASN A 24 12.00 10.07 -4.55
C ASN A 24 12.61 10.68 -5.83
N HIS A 25 12.01 10.33 -6.97
CA HIS A 25 12.01 11.03 -8.26
C HIS A 25 13.10 10.78 -9.33
N ASP A 26 14.42 10.65 -9.09
CA ASP A 26 15.34 10.94 -10.21
C ASP A 26 16.75 10.29 -10.25
N GLN A 27 16.90 8.98 -10.00
CA GLN A 27 18.19 8.32 -10.28
C GLN A 27 18.19 7.24 -11.39
N LEU A 28 17.03 6.72 -11.79
CA LEU A 28 16.94 5.71 -12.85
C LEU A 28 16.66 6.27 -14.25
N VAL A 29 16.12 7.50 -14.35
CA VAL A 29 15.77 8.14 -15.63
C VAL A 29 17.02 8.46 -16.48
N LYS A 30 18.21 8.60 -15.86
CA LYS A 30 19.46 8.95 -16.58
C LYS A 30 20.38 7.77 -16.92
N ILE A 31 20.21 6.58 -16.34
CA ILE A 31 21.14 5.46 -16.57
C ILE A 31 20.49 4.25 -17.29
N ALA A 32 19.16 4.08 -17.24
CA ALA A 32 18.58 2.78 -17.57
C ALA A 32 17.40 2.84 -18.57
N LYS A 33 17.61 3.54 -19.68
CA LYS A 33 16.60 3.76 -20.74
C LYS A 33 16.01 2.52 -21.41
N ASP A 34 16.52 1.31 -21.18
CA ASP A 34 16.01 0.11 -21.89
C ASP A 34 15.65 -1.10 -21.00
N ASN A 35 16.23 -1.22 -19.80
CA ASN A 35 16.00 -2.37 -18.91
C ASN A 35 15.41 -2.03 -17.53
N ALA A 36 15.66 -0.85 -16.96
CA ALA A 36 15.02 -0.49 -15.68
C ALA A 36 13.59 -0.01 -15.86
N LEU A 37 13.23 0.50 -17.05
CA LEU A 37 11.85 0.91 -17.31
C LEU A 37 10.89 -0.27 -17.16
N LYS A 38 11.28 -1.50 -17.56
CA LYS A 38 10.47 -2.71 -17.34
C LYS A 38 10.34 -3.08 -15.86
N THR A 39 11.36 -2.84 -15.05
CA THR A 39 11.30 -3.10 -13.60
C THR A 39 10.42 -2.06 -12.90
N ILE A 40 10.65 -0.77 -13.17
CA ILE A 40 9.84 0.34 -12.65
C ILE A 40 8.37 0.20 -13.10
N VAL A 41 8.12 -0.22 -14.34
CA VAL A 41 6.77 -0.45 -14.84
C VAL A 41 6.13 -1.66 -14.17
N ARG A 42 6.84 -2.78 -13.91
CA ARG A 42 6.28 -3.89 -13.11
C ARG A 42 5.95 -3.49 -11.68
N ASP A 43 6.76 -2.61 -11.11
CA ASP A 43 6.62 -2.14 -9.73
C ASP A 43 5.42 -1.18 -9.58
N LEU A 44 5.23 -0.30 -10.57
CA LEU A 44 4.06 0.57 -10.70
C LEU A 44 2.80 -0.21 -11.12
N GLU A 45 2.92 -1.18 -12.02
CA GLU A 45 1.84 -2.09 -12.40
C GLU A 45 1.23 -2.76 -11.17
N MET A 46 2.06 -3.20 -10.20
CA MET A 46 1.54 -3.80 -8.98
C MET A 46 0.73 -2.81 -8.14
N LEU A 47 1.13 -1.54 -8.07
CA LEU A 47 0.36 -0.51 -7.37
C LEU A 47 -0.97 -0.20 -8.07
N PHE A 48 -0.95 0.02 -9.38
CA PHE A 48 -2.15 0.29 -10.17
C PHE A 48 -3.09 -0.92 -10.24
N ASP A 49 -2.54 -2.12 -10.25
CA ASP A 49 -3.32 -3.36 -10.16
C ASP A 49 -3.94 -3.53 -8.77
N VAL A 50 -3.27 -3.12 -7.70
CA VAL A 50 -3.79 -3.28 -6.33
C VAL A 50 -4.86 -2.25 -6.02
N LEU A 51 -4.62 -0.97 -6.28
CA LEU A 51 -5.54 0.12 -5.89
C LEU A 51 -6.46 0.57 -7.02
N GLY A 52 -6.12 0.29 -8.28
CA GLY A 52 -6.89 0.70 -9.45
C GLY A 52 -6.58 2.13 -9.89
N THR A 53 -6.74 2.40 -11.18
CA THR A 53 -6.50 3.72 -11.77
C THR A 53 -7.67 4.69 -11.53
N ASP A 54 -8.87 4.19 -11.23
CA ASP A 54 -10.05 5.03 -11.00
C ASP A 54 -9.89 5.89 -9.73
N GLU A 55 -9.35 5.32 -8.65
CA GLU A 55 -9.06 6.07 -7.41
C GLU A 55 -7.88 7.03 -7.58
N LEU A 56 -6.88 6.66 -8.37
CA LEU A 56 -5.79 7.56 -8.75
C LEU A 56 -6.33 8.78 -9.51
N ASN A 57 -7.18 8.56 -10.52
CA ASN A 57 -7.78 9.64 -11.29
C ASN A 57 -8.65 10.56 -10.42
N ALA A 58 -9.42 9.98 -9.49
CA ALA A 58 -10.19 10.77 -8.52
C ALA A 58 -9.28 11.64 -7.64
N TYR A 59 -8.14 11.09 -7.18
CA TYR A 59 -7.13 11.82 -6.43
C TYR A 59 -6.51 12.96 -7.25
N LEU A 60 -6.03 12.69 -8.46
CA LEU A 60 -5.45 13.70 -9.35
C LEU A 60 -6.42 14.84 -9.61
N ASN A 61 -7.68 14.52 -9.91
CA ASN A 61 -8.73 15.51 -10.12
C ASN A 61 -9.03 16.35 -8.87
N LYS A 62 -9.12 15.72 -7.69
CA LYS A 62 -9.40 16.40 -6.41
C LYS A 62 -8.35 17.46 -6.08
N TYR A 63 -7.08 17.18 -6.37
CA TYR A 63 -5.96 18.06 -6.04
C TYR A 63 -5.44 18.85 -7.24
N HIS A 64 -6.12 18.79 -8.40
CA HIS A 64 -5.73 19.43 -9.65
C HIS A 64 -4.28 19.13 -10.05
N LEU A 65 -3.90 17.86 -9.94
CA LEU A 65 -2.58 17.36 -10.28
C LEU A 65 -2.59 16.81 -11.70
N GLU A 66 -1.59 17.18 -12.49
CA GLU A 66 -1.36 16.62 -13.83
C GLU A 66 -0.26 15.57 -13.75
N LEU A 67 -0.51 14.42 -14.39
CA LEU A 67 0.51 13.40 -14.55
C LEU A 67 1.41 13.76 -15.73
N ASP A 68 2.70 13.43 -15.65
CA ASP A 68 3.59 13.57 -16.80
C ASP A 68 3.07 12.70 -17.96
N PRO A 69 3.00 13.22 -19.20
CA PRO A 69 2.44 12.49 -20.34
C PRO A 69 3.10 11.13 -20.61
N GLN A 70 4.39 10.97 -20.30
CA GLN A 70 5.08 9.69 -20.43
C GLN A 70 4.61 8.70 -19.36
N LEU A 71 4.32 9.20 -18.16
CA LEU A 71 3.79 8.38 -17.07
C LEU A 71 2.33 8.01 -17.32
N ASP A 72 1.52 8.93 -17.82
CA ASP A 72 0.10 8.70 -18.12
C ASP A 72 -0.08 7.57 -19.15
N ALA A 73 0.74 7.58 -20.19
CA ALA A 73 0.79 6.51 -21.19
C ALA A 73 1.19 5.14 -20.61
N LEU A 74 1.95 5.12 -19.52
CA LEU A 74 2.40 3.89 -18.83
C LEU A 74 1.39 3.38 -17.80
N VAL A 75 0.60 4.27 -17.19
CA VAL A 75 -0.37 3.92 -16.13
C VAL A 75 -1.50 3.06 -16.67
N GLY A 76 -1.94 3.29 -17.91
CA GLY A 76 -3.03 2.52 -18.52
C GLY A 76 -4.34 2.58 -17.71
N ARG A 77 -5.20 1.57 -17.84
CA ARG A 77 -6.42 1.44 -17.04
C ARG A 77 -6.43 0.10 -16.31
N HIS A 78 -6.43 0.16 -14.97
CA HIS A 78 -6.39 -1.01 -14.11
C HIS A 78 -7.57 -0.98 -13.14
N GLY A 79 -8.27 -2.11 -13.02
CA GLY A 79 -9.30 -2.30 -12.01
C GLY A 79 -8.66 -2.70 -10.67
N ARG A 80 -9.15 -2.12 -9.56
CA ARG A 80 -8.72 -2.48 -8.20
C ARG A 80 -8.82 -3.99 -7.99
N LYS A 81 -7.71 -4.64 -7.66
CA LYS A 81 -7.71 -6.07 -7.30
C LYS A 81 -8.05 -6.22 -5.82
N PRO A 82 -8.96 -7.15 -5.46
CA PRO A 82 -9.23 -7.42 -4.06
C PRO A 82 -8.00 -8.02 -3.38
N TRP A 83 -7.77 -7.65 -2.12
CA TRP A 83 -6.64 -8.15 -1.31
C TRP A 83 -6.59 -9.68 -1.20
N SER A 84 -7.74 -10.34 -1.34
CA SER A 84 -7.85 -11.80 -1.35
C SER A 84 -7.01 -12.48 -2.44
N LYS A 85 -6.68 -11.78 -3.54
CA LYS A 85 -5.80 -12.30 -4.59
C LYS A 85 -4.35 -12.50 -4.15
N PHE A 86 -3.94 -11.87 -3.05
CA PHE A 86 -2.59 -11.99 -2.49
C PHE A 86 -2.50 -13.03 -1.37
N ILE A 87 -3.62 -13.68 -1.03
CA ILE A 87 -3.68 -14.73 -0.01
C ILE A 87 -3.39 -16.07 -0.67
N HIS A 88 -2.43 -16.82 -0.11
CA HIS A 88 -2.07 -18.18 -0.51
C HIS A 88 -1.78 -19.04 0.73
N ALA A 89 -1.57 -20.35 0.53
CA ALA A 89 -1.44 -21.33 1.62
C ALA A 89 -0.39 -20.93 2.68
N ASP A 90 0.71 -20.28 2.26
CA ASP A 90 1.82 -19.91 3.14
C ASP A 90 1.59 -18.65 3.99
N ASN A 91 0.56 -17.86 3.69
CA ASN A 91 0.27 -16.61 4.39
C ASN A 91 -1.17 -16.52 4.96
N GLN A 92 -2.07 -17.42 4.55
CA GLN A 92 -3.46 -17.50 5.00
C GLN A 92 -3.63 -17.44 6.52
N HIS A 93 -2.71 -18.08 7.27
CA HIS A 93 -2.77 -18.14 8.72
C HIS A 93 -2.42 -16.81 9.41
N ILE A 94 -1.78 -15.88 8.67
CA ILE A 94 -1.38 -14.56 9.13
C ILE A 94 -2.46 -13.53 8.77
N VAL A 95 -3.15 -13.72 7.64
CA VAL A 95 -4.09 -12.75 7.10
C VAL A 95 -5.49 -12.94 7.70
N SER A 96 -5.90 -12.02 8.56
CA SER A 96 -7.29 -11.94 9.07
C SER A 96 -8.11 -10.85 8.35
N PRO A 97 -9.46 -10.88 8.42
CA PRO A 97 -10.30 -9.80 7.89
C PRO A 97 -9.93 -8.42 8.46
N GLU A 98 -9.61 -8.34 9.74
CA GLU A 98 -9.18 -7.10 10.41
C GLU A 98 -7.81 -6.63 9.92
N ALA A 99 -6.91 -7.55 9.57
CA ALA A 99 -5.61 -7.22 8.96
C ALA A 99 -5.80 -6.60 7.58
N ILE A 100 -6.69 -7.17 6.76
CA ILE A 100 -7.02 -6.63 5.45
C ILE A 100 -7.70 -5.26 5.57
N ASP A 101 -8.69 -5.12 6.44
CA ASP A 101 -9.38 -3.85 6.69
C ASP A 101 -8.41 -2.75 7.20
N PHE A 102 -7.49 -3.13 8.09
CA PHE A 102 -6.44 -2.21 8.54
C PHE A 102 -5.54 -1.77 7.38
N LEU A 103 -5.07 -2.71 6.57
CA LEU A 103 -4.21 -2.42 5.43
C LEU A 103 -4.92 -1.52 4.40
N ASP A 104 -6.18 -1.80 4.12
CA ASP A 104 -7.00 -1.05 3.17
C ASP A 104 -7.17 0.42 3.55
N LYS A 105 -7.25 0.71 4.86
CA LYS A 105 -7.33 2.07 5.39
C LYS A 105 -5.96 2.78 5.49
N LEU A 106 -4.85 2.05 5.34
CA LEU A 106 -3.50 2.64 5.26
C LEU A 106 -3.11 2.98 3.81
N LEU A 107 -3.44 2.09 2.87
CA LEU A 107 -3.07 2.19 1.46
C LEU A 107 -4.19 2.85 0.64
N ARG A 108 -4.32 4.17 0.82
CA ARG A 108 -5.23 5.03 0.04
C ARG A 108 -4.43 6.06 -0.75
N TYR A 109 -4.82 6.32 -2.00
CA TYR A 109 -4.22 7.37 -2.81
C TYR A 109 -4.37 8.72 -2.12
N ASP A 110 -5.61 9.07 -1.74
CA ASP A 110 -5.86 10.25 -0.96
C ASP A 110 -5.21 10.15 0.41
N HIS A 111 -4.28 11.06 0.67
CA HIS A 111 -3.54 11.11 1.91
C HIS A 111 -4.42 11.53 3.09
N GLN A 112 -5.54 12.22 2.85
CA GLN A 112 -6.51 12.60 3.88
C GLN A 112 -7.38 11.43 4.34
N ASP A 113 -7.57 10.42 3.48
CA ASP A 113 -8.37 9.22 3.80
C ASP A 113 -7.57 8.16 4.58
N ARG A 114 -6.25 8.35 4.69
CA ARG A 114 -5.39 7.42 5.43
C ARG A 114 -5.60 7.61 6.93
N LEU A 115 -5.64 6.51 7.67
CA LEU A 115 -5.64 6.56 9.14
C LEU A 115 -4.46 7.37 9.65
N THR A 116 -4.71 8.23 10.62
CA THR A 116 -3.66 8.79 11.48
C THR A 116 -3.05 7.69 12.36
N ALA A 117 -1.86 7.95 12.93
CA ALA A 117 -1.23 6.99 13.84
C ALA A 117 -2.13 6.65 15.05
N LYS A 118 -2.85 7.65 15.58
CA LYS A 118 -3.78 7.47 16.71
C LYS A 118 -4.96 6.58 16.35
N GLU A 119 -5.56 6.79 15.17
CA GLU A 119 -6.66 5.95 14.69
C GLU A 119 -6.19 4.53 14.37
N ALA A 120 -4.99 4.40 13.79
CA ALA A 120 -4.37 3.11 13.53
C ALA A 120 -4.15 2.30 14.81
N MET A 121 -3.67 2.92 15.89
CA MET A 121 -3.51 2.26 17.19
C MET A 121 -4.85 1.83 17.80
N ALA A 122 -5.95 2.53 17.49
CA ALA A 122 -7.29 2.21 17.95
C ALA A 122 -7.98 1.11 17.10
N HIS A 123 -7.40 0.73 15.96
CA HIS A 123 -8.01 -0.22 15.01
C HIS A 123 -8.32 -1.58 15.67
N PRO A 124 -9.44 -2.27 15.31
CA PRO A 124 -9.79 -3.59 15.86
C PRO A 124 -8.69 -4.64 15.72
N TYR A 125 -7.86 -4.55 14.68
CA TYR A 125 -6.69 -5.40 14.48
C TYR A 125 -5.76 -5.46 15.72
N PHE A 126 -5.62 -4.35 16.45
CA PHE A 126 -4.78 -4.28 17.65
C PHE A 126 -5.54 -4.49 18.98
N SER A 127 -6.80 -4.95 18.94
CA SER A 127 -7.64 -5.14 20.14
C SER A 127 -6.98 -6.03 21.20
N GLN A 128 -6.42 -7.18 20.79
CA GLN A 128 -5.73 -8.11 21.69
C GLN A 128 -4.46 -7.49 22.29
N VAL A 129 -3.68 -6.76 21.47
CA VAL A 129 -2.46 -6.07 21.92
C VAL A 129 -2.80 -5.01 22.96
N ARG A 130 -3.85 -4.20 22.72
CA ARG A 130 -4.31 -3.19 23.70
C ARG A 130 -4.79 -3.83 25.01
N ALA A 131 -5.52 -4.94 24.93
CA ALA A 131 -5.98 -5.66 26.12
C ALA A 131 -4.81 -6.22 26.95
N ALA A 132 -3.80 -6.78 26.28
CA ALA A 132 -2.60 -7.27 26.93
C ALA A 132 -1.80 -6.14 27.60
N GLU A 133 -1.64 -5.00 26.91
CA GLU A 133 -0.90 -3.85 27.43
C GLU A 133 -1.59 -3.22 28.65
N ASN A 134 -2.92 -3.05 28.58
CA ASN A 134 -3.71 -2.58 29.72
C ASN A 134 -3.61 -3.51 30.94
N SER A 135 -3.48 -4.82 30.70
CA SER A 135 -3.30 -5.80 31.78
C SER A 135 -1.92 -5.68 32.44
N ARG A 136 -0.87 -5.46 31.63
CA ARG A 136 0.50 -5.25 32.11
C ARG A 136 0.63 -3.98 32.96
N MET A 137 0.02 -2.88 32.53
CA MET A 137 0.06 -1.60 33.26
C MET A 137 -0.65 -1.67 34.61
N ARG A 138 -1.65 -2.54 34.79
CA ARG A 138 -2.34 -2.74 36.08
C ARG A 138 -1.55 -3.57 37.08
N THR A 139 -0.54 -4.30 36.61
CA THR A 139 0.32 -5.16 37.44
C THR A 139 1.64 -4.49 37.84
N GLN A 140 1.92 -3.27 37.37
CA GLN A 140 3.03 -2.41 37.81
C GLN A 140 2.52 -1.37 38.79
#